data_AF-A0A3L7QZM3-F1
#
_entry.id   AF-A0A3L7QZM3-F1
#
_cell.length_a   1.000
_cell.length_b   1.000
_cell.length_c   1.000
_cell.angle_alpha   90.00
_cell.angle_beta   90.00
_cell.angle_gamma   90.00
#
_symmetry.space_group_name_H-M   'P 1'
#
loop_
_entity.id
_entity.type
_entity.pdbx_description
1 polymer ?
#
loop_
_entity_poly.entity_id
_entity_poly.type
_entity_poly.pdbx_seq_one_letter_code
_entity_poly.pdbx_strand_id
1 'polypeptide(L)'
;MMDHADHADSAFDVSAFRSTPHGAGAVATIELFGDVSPALIALCGSDVFVGALSLRHFADIDEGLVARLAPERAILFPHGGTRIVALLAEWLTTRGARWIDDPLSLRDGIDPMELFPEADGKVEAFAMTTLVRAQSRLAVKLLLAQGARWNACAPTAKDLPRSRRLNRLIDPPRVVLAGLPNAGKSSLSNRLLGREASIVSAHAGTTRDAVASRLDLAGLSVDWLDLPGFRTGTTDAVSTSELRAIELARLMLADADYVVALAAPDAPWPILSRAADLKLFTKCDLDGARQSPHAQDAELFVSSTTGEGVDALATHIRDALVPPEDRASNAPWVFDLRLAPELA
;
A
#
# COMPACT_ATOMS: atom_id res chain seq x y z
N MET A 1 15.95 -1.91 59.65
CA MET A 1 15.27 -3.06 59.03
C MET A 1 14.51 -2.49 57.84
N MET A 2 14.98 -2.83 56.65
CA MET A 2 14.52 -2.46 55.31
C MET A 2 14.65 -0.98 54.92
N ASP A 3 15.75 -0.74 54.21
CA ASP A 3 16.07 0.41 53.38
C ASP A 3 14.98 0.61 52.32
N HIS A 4 14.30 1.75 52.35
CA HIS A 4 13.60 2.28 51.18
C HIS A 4 14.66 2.90 50.28
N ALA A 5 15.28 2.07 49.45
CA ALA A 5 16.14 2.57 48.38
C ALA A 5 15.27 3.30 47.35
N ASP A 6 15.49 4.61 47.23
CA ASP A 6 15.16 5.41 46.06
C ASP A 6 15.51 4.63 44.77
N HIS A 7 14.50 4.30 43.97
CA HIS A 7 14.64 3.93 42.56
C HIS A 7 14.03 5.01 41.65
N ALA A 8 14.02 6.26 42.12
CA ALA A 8 13.67 7.41 41.31
C ALA A 8 14.88 7.84 40.46
N ASP A 9 14.64 8.01 39.15
CA ASP A 9 15.48 8.69 38.16
C ASP A 9 16.61 7.93 37.43
N SER A 10 16.47 6.63 37.17
CA SER A 10 17.12 6.08 35.97
C SER A 10 16.18 6.17 34.77
N ALA A 11 16.59 6.90 33.73
CA ALA A 11 15.90 6.92 32.45
C ALA A 11 15.71 5.48 31.94
N PHE A 12 14.51 5.16 31.46
CA PHE A 12 14.24 3.85 30.88
C PHE A 12 15.07 3.64 29.62
N ASP A 13 15.86 2.57 29.60
CA ASP A 13 16.49 2.07 28.38
C ASP A 13 15.51 1.17 27.62
N VAL A 14 14.40 1.77 27.18
CA VAL A 14 13.31 1.09 26.49
C VAL A 14 12.89 1.91 25.27
N SER A 15 12.72 1.23 24.15
CA SER A 15 11.97 1.75 23.01
C SER A 15 10.53 1.29 23.11
N ALA A 16 9.60 2.21 22.90
CA ALA A 16 8.16 1.95 22.95
C ALA A 16 7.53 2.36 21.63
N PHE A 17 6.76 1.47 21.01
CA PHE A 17 6.09 1.78 19.76
C PHE A 17 4.64 1.38 19.72
N ARG A 18 3.83 2.21 19.07
CA ARG A 18 2.43 1.89 18.79
C ARG A 18 2.36 0.99 17.57
N SER A 19 1.88 -0.24 17.74
CA SER A 19 1.74 -1.22 16.64
C SER A 19 0.36 -1.21 15.99
N THR A 20 -0.63 -0.52 16.59
CA THR A 20 -1.95 -0.31 15.98
C THR A 20 -2.01 1.01 15.17
N PRO A 21 -2.84 1.06 14.10
CA PRO A 21 -3.09 2.29 13.35
C PRO A 21 -3.61 3.43 14.23
N HIS A 22 -3.42 4.67 13.75
CA HIS A 22 -4.07 5.83 14.35
C HIS A 22 -5.60 5.73 14.25
N GLY A 23 -6.30 6.22 15.27
CA GLY A 23 -7.75 6.30 15.29
C GLY A 23 -8.33 5.79 16.61
N ALA A 24 -9.65 5.90 16.74
CA ALA A 24 -10.34 5.27 17.85
C ALA A 24 -10.54 3.78 17.56
N GLY A 25 -10.17 2.94 18.52
CA GLY A 25 -10.39 1.50 18.48
C GLY A 25 -10.79 0.97 19.86
N ALA A 26 -11.19 -0.30 19.93
CA ALA A 26 -11.49 -0.94 21.21
C ALA A 26 -10.21 -1.12 22.06
N VAL A 27 -9.11 -1.55 21.42
CA VAL A 27 -7.82 -1.83 22.04
C VAL A 27 -6.73 -1.25 21.15
N ALA A 28 -5.73 -0.64 21.77
CA ALA A 28 -4.47 -0.28 21.11
C ALA A 28 -3.37 -1.26 21.54
N THR A 29 -2.30 -1.38 20.76
CA THR A 29 -1.12 -2.14 21.17
C THR A 29 0.10 -1.25 21.20
N ILE A 30 0.82 -1.29 22.32
CA ILE A 30 2.09 -0.61 22.51
C ILE A 30 3.12 -1.66 22.86
N GLU A 31 4.12 -1.86 22.02
CA GLU A 31 5.20 -2.79 22.31
C GLU A 31 6.37 -2.07 22.94
N LEU A 32 6.99 -2.73 23.92
CA LEU A 32 8.16 -2.29 24.64
C LEU A 32 9.33 -3.22 24.34
N PHE A 33 10.50 -2.65 24.11
CA PHE A 33 11.74 -3.35 23.75
C PHE A 33 12.93 -2.78 24.52
N GLY A 34 13.82 -3.65 24.98
CA GLY A 34 15.00 -3.27 25.76
C GLY A 34 14.88 -3.75 27.21
N ASP A 35 15.31 -2.94 28.18
CA ASP A 35 15.15 -3.29 29.60
C ASP A 35 13.73 -2.97 30.10
N VAL A 36 12.78 -3.82 29.71
CA VAL A 36 11.35 -3.58 29.92
C VAL A 36 10.87 -3.78 31.36
N SER A 37 11.62 -4.50 32.20
CA SER A 37 11.20 -4.83 33.58
C SER A 37 11.07 -3.58 34.47
N PRO A 38 12.05 -2.65 34.53
CA PRO A 38 11.89 -1.38 35.23
C PRO A 38 10.67 -0.59 34.77
N ALA A 39 10.42 -0.54 33.44
CA ALA A 39 9.27 0.16 32.88
C ALA A 39 7.94 -0.48 33.31
N LEU A 40 7.84 -1.82 33.29
CA LEU A 40 6.64 -2.53 33.75
C LEU A 40 6.41 -2.38 35.25
N ILE A 41 7.44 -2.46 36.08
CA ILE A 41 7.32 -2.27 37.53
C ILE A 41 6.82 -0.84 37.82
N ALA A 42 7.39 0.16 37.17
CA ALA A 42 6.98 1.56 37.36
C ALA A 42 5.57 1.84 36.83
N LEU A 43 5.18 1.24 35.70
CA LEU A 43 3.87 1.47 35.07
C LEU A 43 2.75 0.68 35.78
N CYS A 44 3.04 -0.56 36.17
CA CYS A 44 2.05 -1.55 36.61
C CYS A 44 2.15 -1.92 38.10
N GLY A 45 3.12 -1.37 38.82
CA GLY A 45 3.43 -1.71 40.22
C GLY A 45 4.16 -3.03 40.43
N SER A 46 4.24 -3.88 39.41
CA SER A 46 4.96 -5.17 39.44
C SER A 46 5.30 -5.61 38.02
N ASP A 47 6.32 -6.47 37.90
CA ASP A 47 6.69 -7.07 36.62
C ASP A 47 5.68 -8.15 36.17
N VAL A 48 5.87 -8.65 34.96
CA VAL A 48 5.10 -9.75 34.38
C VAL A 48 6.07 -10.86 33.97
N PHE A 49 5.79 -12.09 34.39
CA PHE A 49 6.62 -13.24 34.02
C PHE A 49 6.62 -13.46 32.51
N VAL A 50 7.79 -13.79 31.96
CA VAL A 50 7.93 -14.18 30.55
C VAL A 50 7.00 -15.35 30.22
N GLY A 51 6.24 -15.22 29.14
CA GLY A 51 5.21 -16.17 28.71
C GLY A 51 3.83 -15.93 29.34
N ALA A 52 3.68 -14.95 30.24
CA ALA A 52 2.40 -14.65 30.88
C ALA A 52 1.65 -13.49 30.19
N LEU A 53 0.33 -13.56 30.29
CA LEU A 53 -0.61 -12.48 30.00
C LEU A 53 -1.28 -12.08 31.32
N SER A 54 -1.34 -10.79 31.63
CA SER A 54 -1.84 -10.33 32.93
C SER A 54 -2.60 -9.02 32.83
N LEU A 55 -3.72 -8.90 33.54
CA LEU A 55 -4.42 -7.64 33.76
C LEU A 55 -3.60 -6.74 34.69
N ARG A 56 -3.46 -5.47 34.34
CA ARG A 56 -2.69 -4.45 35.06
C ARG A 56 -3.36 -3.08 34.96
N HIS A 57 -3.13 -2.26 35.98
CA HIS A 57 -3.42 -0.83 35.93
C HIS A 57 -2.17 -0.08 35.47
N PHE A 58 -2.32 0.85 34.53
CA PHE A 58 -1.23 1.64 33.95
C PHE A 58 -1.15 3.02 34.58
N ALA A 59 -0.44 3.17 35.69
CA ALA A 59 -0.15 4.44 36.37
C ALA A 59 -1.32 5.46 36.39
N ASP A 60 -2.52 5.01 36.79
CA ASP A 60 -3.79 5.75 36.83
C ASP A 60 -4.34 6.27 35.49
N ILE A 61 -3.72 5.89 34.38
CA ILE A 61 -4.13 6.28 33.02
C ILE A 61 -5.24 5.35 32.51
N ASP A 62 -5.05 4.04 32.65
CA ASP A 62 -5.95 3.03 32.11
C ASP A 62 -5.81 1.67 32.82
N GLU A 63 -6.73 0.75 32.56
CA GLU A 63 -6.60 -0.68 32.88
C GLU A 63 -6.50 -1.48 31.58
N GLY A 64 -5.54 -2.39 31.49
CA GLY A 64 -5.31 -3.16 30.29
C GLY A 64 -4.53 -4.45 30.53
N LEU A 65 -4.23 -5.16 29.46
CA LEU A 65 -3.41 -6.38 29.54
C LEU A 65 -1.95 -6.07 29.27
N VAL A 66 -1.06 -6.87 29.86
CA VAL A 66 0.36 -6.92 29.52
C VAL A 66 0.71 -8.35 29.17
N ALA A 67 1.25 -8.56 27.97
CA ALA A 67 1.88 -9.81 27.56
C ALA A 67 3.39 -9.65 27.66
N ARG A 68 4.07 -10.54 28.41
CA ARG A 68 5.53 -10.57 28.41
C ARG A 68 6.01 -11.66 27.46
N LEU A 69 6.56 -11.27 26.31
CA LEU A 69 6.95 -12.22 25.27
C LEU A 69 8.37 -12.76 25.46
N ALA A 70 9.28 -11.91 25.95
CA ALA A 70 10.67 -12.24 26.17
C ALA A 70 11.23 -11.43 27.36
N PRO A 71 12.42 -11.76 27.90
CA PRO A 71 13.08 -10.94 28.92
C PRO A 71 13.25 -9.47 28.50
N GLU A 72 13.35 -9.18 27.22
CA GLU A 72 13.56 -7.85 26.66
C GLU A 72 12.33 -7.28 25.95
N ARG A 73 11.17 -7.97 26.02
CA ARG A 73 9.98 -7.61 25.24
C ARG A 73 8.66 -7.77 25.98
N ALA A 74 7.83 -6.74 25.93
CA ALA A 74 6.45 -6.77 26.44
C ALA A 74 5.48 -6.06 25.47
N ILE A 75 4.21 -6.43 25.51
CA ILE A 75 3.13 -5.74 24.79
C ILE A 75 2.10 -5.26 25.80
N LEU A 76 1.79 -3.97 25.77
CA LEU A 76 0.68 -3.36 26.49
C LEU A 76 -0.56 -3.33 25.60
N PHE A 77 -1.71 -3.66 26.17
CA PHE A 77 -3.02 -3.63 25.52
C PHE A 77 -3.98 -2.70 26.27
N PRO A 78 -3.77 -1.37 26.21
CA PRO A 78 -4.72 -0.40 26.74
C PRO A 78 -5.97 -0.31 25.85
N HIS A 79 -7.01 0.35 26.35
CA HIS A 79 -8.14 0.76 25.53
C HIS A 79 -7.68 1.67 24.38
N GLY A 80 -8.27 1.46 23.20
CA GLY A 80 -7.87 2.13 21.95
C GLY A 80 -8.35 3.58 21.82
N GLY A 81 -8.61 4.27 22.94
CA GLY A 81 -8.92 5.69 22.93
C GLY A 81 -7.69 6.51 22.60
N THR A 82 -7.79 7.43 21.64
CA THR A 82 -6.66 8.27 21.20
C THR A 82 -6.00 9.04 22.35
N ARG A 83 -6.79 9.47 23.34
CA ARG A 83 -6.28 10.15 24.54
C ARG A 83 -5.49 9.22 25.47
N ILE A 84 -5.92 7.96 25.61
CA ILE A 84 -5.27 6.97 26.46
C ILE A 84 -3.87 6.65 25.91
N VAL A 85 -3.80 6.35 24.61
CA VAL A 85 -2.53 6.08 23.94
C VAL A 85 -1.59 7.29 24.05
N ALA A 86 -2.10 8.51 23.87
CA ALA A 86 -1.29 9.73 24.02
C ALA A 86 -0.75 9.92 25.45
N LEU A 87 -1.56 9.64 26.48
CA LEU A 87 -1.11 9.73 27.88
C LEU A 87 -0.05 8.67 28.21
N LEU A 88 -0.19 7.45 27.69
CA LEU A 88 0.82 6.40 27.86
C LEU A 88 2.13 6.75 27.15
N ALA A 89 2.04 7.29 25.93
CA ALA A 89 3.20 7.78 25.18
C ALA A 89 3.94 8.88 25.94
N GLU A 90 3.21 9.86 26.47
CA GLU A 90 3.76 10.95 27.31
C GLU A 90 4.40 10.40 28.58
N TRP A 91 3.73 9.46 29.27
CA TRP A 91 4.22 8.85 30.49
C TRP A 91 5.54 8.10 30.29
N LEU A 92 5.65 7.35 29.19
CA LEU A 92 6.87 6.61 28.82
C LEU A 92 8.00 7.58 28.43
N THR A 93 7.69 8.56 27.59
CA THR A 93 8.67 9.54 27.08
C THR A 93 9.26 10.39 28.21
N THR A 94 8.43 10.86 29.15
CA THR A 94 8.88 11.66 30.30
C THR A 94 9.82 10.89 31.24
N ARG A 95 9.85 9.56 31.16
CA ARG A 95 10.74 8.68 31.93
C ARG A 95 11.90 8.15 31.11
N GLY A 96 12.17 8.74 29.93
CA GLY A 96 13.35 8.44 29.12
C GLY A 96 13.16 7.35 28.06
N ALA A 97 11.99 6.72 27.98
CA ALA A 97 11.73 5.76 26.90
C ALA A 97 11.68 6.46 25.54
N ARG A 98 12.21 5.81 24.51
CA ARG A 98 12.14 6.29 23.13
C ARG A 98 10.77 5.93 22.53
N TRP A 99 9.86 6.90 22.46
CA TRP A 99 8.55 6.71 21.83
C TRP A 99 8.62 6.78 20.31
N ILE A 100 7.98 5.83 19.64
CA ILE A 100 7.84 5.76 18.19
C ILE A 100 6.35 5.61 17.85
N ASP A 101 5.72 6.70 17.41
CA ASP A 101 4.27 6.74 17.20
C ASP A 101 3.83 6.00 15.92
N ASP A 102 4.61 6.14 14.87
CA ASP A 102 4.47 5.38 13.64
C ASP A 102 5.83 4.81 13.25
N PRO A 103 6.15 3.56 13.62
CA PRO A 103 7.42 2.91 13.26
C PRO A 103 7.63 2.86 11.75
N LEU A 104 6.53 2.84 11.02
CA LEU A 104 6.49 2.81 9.59
C LEU A 104 6.64 4.20 8.94
N SER A 105 6.67 5.28 9.72
CA SER A 105 7.09 6.60 9.23
C SER A 105 8.62 6.76 9.25
N LEU A 106 9.31 5.94 10.05
CA LEU A 106 10.78 5.96 10.23
C LEU A 106 11.50 4.83 9.47
N ARG A 107 10.86 4.23 8.46
CA ARG A 107 11.28 3.00 7.76
C ARG A 107 12.71 2.99 7.22
N ASP A 108 13.22 4.15 6.82
CA ASP A 108 14.57 4.25 6.24
C ASP A 108 15.66 4.21 7.32
N GLY A 109 15.30 4.45 8.59
CA GLY A 109 16.23 4.57 9.72
C GLY A 109 16.11 3.48 10.79
N ILE A 110 15.09 2.62 10.75
CA ILE A 110 14.92 1.50 11.69
C ILE A 110 15.25 0.19 10.99
N ASP A 111 16.07 -0.66 11.61
CA ASP A 111 16.35 -2.01 11.11
C ASP A 111 15.06 -2.85 11.22
N PRO A 112 14.56 -3.45 10.13
CA PRO A 112 13.40 -4.33 10.18
C PRO A 112 13.50 -5.46 11.21
N MET A 113 14.71 -5.91 11.55
CA MET A 113 14.91 -6.90 12.62
C MET A 113 14.54 -6.37 14.02
N GLU A 114 14.61 -5.07 14.24
CA GLU A 114 14.13 -4.45 15.49
C GLU A 114 12.60 -4.39 15.53
N LEU A 115 11.95 -4.22 14.37
CA LEU A 115 10.48 -4.20 14.26
C LEU A 115 9.88 -5.61 14.33
N PHE A 116 10.58 -6.58 13.76
CA PHE A 116 10.13 -7.97 13.65
C PHE A 116 11.22 -8.92 14.16
N PRO A 117 11.51 -8.92 15.48
CA PRO A 117 12.54 -9.79 16.06
C PRO A 117 12.18 -11.28 15.95
N GLU A 118 10.90 -11.62 15.76
CA GLU A 118 10.44 -12.99 15.54
C GLU A 118 10.75 -13.55 14.15
N ALA A 119 11.24 -12.72 13.23
CA ALA A 119 11.61 -13.16 11.89
C ALA A 119 12.84 -14.09 11.94
N ASP A 120 12.83 -15.17 11.15
CA ASP A 120 13.94 -16.13 11.05
C ASP A 120 15.21 -15.50 10.44
N GLY A 121 15.11 -14.31 9.86
CA GLY A 121 16.24 -13.52 9.42
C GLY A 121 15.85 -12.26 8.65
N LYS A 122 16.87 -11.56 8.14
CA LYS A 122 16.69 -10.25 7.49
C LYS A 122 15.67 -10.26 6.36
N VAL A 123 15.69 -11.27 5.49
CA VAL A 123 14.75 -11.34 4.35
C VAL A 123 13.31 -11.40 4.83
N GLU A 124 13.02 -12.17 5.88
CA GLU A 124 11.67 -12.28 6.42
C GLU A 124 11.23 -11.00 7.13
N ALA A 125 12.09 -10.39 7.96
CA ALA A 125 11.78 -9.12 8.61
C ALA A 125 11.46 -8.00 7.60
N PHE A 126 12.23 -7.94 6.51
CA PHE A 126 11.95 -7.03 5.40
C PHE A 126 10.66 -7.38 4.65
N ALA A 127 10.37 -8.67 4.45
CA ALA A 127 9.12 -9.10 3.84
C ALA A 127 7.92 -8.70 4.69
N MET A 128 7.98 -8.87 6.01
CA MET A 128 6.96 -8.42 6.97
C MET A 128 6.76 -6.90 6.91
N THR A 129 7.84 -6.12 6.93
CA THR A 129 7.77 -4.66 6.78
C THR A 129 7.11 -4.26 5.45
N THR A 130 7.40 -5.00 4.39
CA THR A 130 6.85 -4.76 3.05
C THR A 130 5.38 -5.16 2.95
N LEU A 131 4.97 -6.25 3.61
CA LEU A 131 3.58 -6.71 3.65
C LEU A 131 2.64 -5.65 4.22
N VAL A 132 3.10 -4.87 5.22
CA VAL A 132 2.27 -3.82 5.82
C VAL A 132 1.96 -2.68 4.83
N ARG A 133 2.81 -2.44 3.83
CA ARG A 133 2.57 -1.41 2.79
C ARG A 133 2.00 -1.97 1.50
N ALA A 134 2.16 -3.27 1.24
CA ALA A 134 1.82 -3.86 -0.04
C ALA A 134 0.32 -3.73 -0.30
N GLN A 135 -0.04 -3.01 -1.35
CA GLN A 135 -1.45 -2.69 -1.62
C GLN A 135 -2.16 -3.78 -2.43
N SER A 136 -1.41 -4.66 -3.10
CA SER A 136 -1.97 -5.75 -3.89
C SER A 136 -2.04 -7.04 -3.08
N ARG A 137 -3.21 -7.69 -3.06
CA ARG A 137 -3.39 -8.99 -2.40
C ARG A 137 -2.44 -10.07 -2.96
N LEU A 138 -2.10 -9.96 -4.23
CA LEU A 138 -1.13 -10.85 -4.89
C LEU A 138 0.28 -10.76 -4.29
N ALA A 139 0.66 -9.65 -3.65
CA ALA A 139 1.96 -9.50 -3.01
C ALA A 139 2.12 -10.47 -1.83
N VAL A 140 1.04 -10.77 -1.11
CA VAL A 140 1.10 -11.42 0.21
C VAL A 140 1.83 -12.75 0.16
N LYS A 141 1.34 -13.68 -0.67
CA LYS A 141 1.94 -15.02 -0.80
C LYS A 141 3.35 -14.96 -1.37
N LEU A 142 3.63 -14.00 -2.26
CA LEU A 142 4.94 -13.86 -2.90
C LEU A 142 5.98 -13.33 -1.92
N LEU A 143 5.63 -12.37 -1.06
CA LEU A 143 6.51 -11.83 -0.01
C LEU A 143 6.79 -12.87 1.07
N LEU A 144 5.76 -13.57 1.56
CA LEU A 144 5.92 -14.63 2.57
C LEU A 144 6.80 -15.79 2.08
N ALA A 145 6.87 -16.04 0.77
CA ALA A 145 7.73 -17.08 0.21
C ALA A 145 9.22 -16.67 0.11
N GLN A 146 9.59 -15.41 0.35
CA GLN A 146 10.94 -14.92 0.05
C GLN A 146 12.01 -15.49 0.97
N GLY A 147 11.72 -15.74 2.24
CA GLY A 147 12.70 -16.37 3.15
C GLY A 147 13.24 -17.69 2.58
N ALA A 148 12.34 -18.60 2.19
CA ALA A 148 12.74 -19.86 1.57
C ALA A 148 13.43 -19.67 0.20
N ARG A 149 12.95 -18.74 -0.63
CA ARG A 149 13.49 -18.53 -1.99
C ARG A 149 14.92 -17.96 -1.97
N TRP A 150 15.18 -16.98 -1.10
CA TRP A 150 16.50 -16.39 -0.94
C TRP A 150 17.49 -17.36 -0.30
N ASN A 151 17.03 -18.21 0.64
CA ASN A 151 17.84 -19.29 1.19
C ASN A 151 18.20 -20.35 0.13
N ALA A 152 17.29 -20.63 -0.80
CA ALA A 152 17.53 -21.57 -1.90
C ALA A 152 18.48 -21.00 -2.95
N CYS A 153 18.39 -19.71 -3.26
CA CYS A 153 19.22 -19.04 -4.25
C CYS A 153 19.30 -17.54 -3.98
N ALA A 154 20.51 -16.99 -3.90
CA ALA A 154 20.73 -15.55 -3.80
C ALA A 154 20.28 -14.85 -5.09
N PRO A 155 19.66 -13.65 -5.00
CA PRO A 155 19.26 -12.90 -6.19
C PRO A 155 20.47 -12.46 -7.01
N THR A 156 20.25 -12.30 -8.31
CA THR A 156 21.26 -11.80 -9.24
C THR A 156 20.73 -10.63 -10.06
N ALA A 157 21.60 -9.96 -10.81
CA ALA A 157 21.18 -8.90 -11.75
C ALA A 157 20.12 -9.38 -12.78
N LYS A 158 20.04 -10.69 -13.06
CA LYS A 158 19.02 -11.28 -13.95
C LYS A 158 17.62 -11.24 -13.34
N ASP A 159 17.51 -11.17 -12.02
CA ASP A 159 16.23 -11.11 -11.31
C ASP A 159 15.66 -9.70 -11.24
N LEU A 160 16.47 -8.67 -11.45
CA LEU A 160 16.05 -7.27 -11.32
C LEU A 160 14.90 -6.88 -12.26
N PRO A 161 14.88 -7.25 -13.56
CA PRO A 161 13.76 -6.90 -14.44
C PRO A 161 12.42 -7.48 -13.95
N ARG A 162 12.41 -8.74 -13.50
CA ARG A 162 11.24 -9.37 -12.89
C ARG A 162 10.87 -8.71 -11.58
N SER A 163 11.86 -8.42 -10.74
CA SER A 163 11.65 -7.78 -9.44
C SER A 163 11.01 -6.40 -9.58
N ARG A 164 11.42 -5.60 -10.57
CA ARG A 164 10.78 -4.31 -10.90
C ARG A 164 9.31 -4.46 -11.28
N ARG A 165 8.95 -5.49 -12.05
CA ARG A 165 7.54 -5.76 -12.38
C ARG A 165 6.76 -6.23 -11.16
N LEU A 166 7.33 -7.11 -10.33
CA LEU A 166 6.70 -7.54 -9.07
C LEU A 166 6.57 -6.42 -8.04
N ASN A 167 7.46 -5.42 -8.04
CA ASN A 167 7.35 -4.25 -7.15
C ASN A 167 6.06 -3.47 -7.37
N ARG A 168 5.39 -3.60 -8.53
CA ARG A 168 4.05 -3.06 -8.77
C ARG A 168 2.97 -3.65 -7.87
N LEU A 169 3.24 -4.82 -7.26
CA LEU A 169 2.36 -5.41 -6.26
C LEU A 169 2.45 -4.67 -4.91
N ILE A 170 3.58 -3.99 -4.66
CA ILE A 170 3.83 -3.20 -3.46
C ILE A 170 3.35 -1.78 -3.69
N ASP A 171 3.91 -1.15 -4.73
CA ASP A 171 3.67 0.22 -5.14
C ASP A 171 2.79 0.22 -6.39
N PRO A 172 1.51 0.59 -6.28
CA PRO A 172 0.59 0.40 -7.40
C PRO A 172 0.98 1.18 -8.66
N PRO A 173 0.92 0.55 -9.83
CA PRO A 173 1.21 1.21 -11.09
C PRO A 173 0.08 2.17 -11.48
N ARG A 174 0.43 3.20 -12.26
CA ARG A 174 -0.53 4.18 -12.79
C ARG A 174 -1.12 3.69 -14.11
N VAL A 175 -2.43 3.47 -14.13
CA VAL A 175 -3.19 3.09 -15.31
C VAL A 175 -4.02 4.30 -15.77
N VAL A 176 -3.73 4.78 -16.98
CA VAL A 176 -4.37 5.98 -17.55
C VAL A 176 -5.38 5.58 -18.61
N LEU A 177 -6.61 6.06 -18.45
CA LEU A 177 -7.62 6.02 -19.49
C LEU A 177 -7.51 7.25 -20.40
N ALA A 178 -7.38 7.00 -21.70
CA ALA A 178 -7.33 8.04 -22.70
C ALA A 178 -8.43 7.84 -23.74
N GLY A 179 -9.24 8.85 -24.00
CA GLY A 179 -10.33 8.75 -24.98
C GLY A 179 -11.08 10.05 -25.13
N LEU A 180 -11.74 10.24 -26.27
CA LEU A 180 -12.56 11.42 -26.56
C LEU A 180 -13.76 11.55 -25.60
N PRO A 181 -14.41 12.73 -25.53
CA PRO A 181 -15.71 12.85 -24.89
C PRO A 181 -16.68 11.74 -25.34
N ASN A 182 -17.51 11.25 -24.43
CA ASN A 182 -18.47 10.16 -24.66
C ASN A 182 -17.88 8.78 -25.00
N ALA A 183 -16.56 8.57 -25.03
CA ALA A 183 -15.94 7.26 -25.23
C ALA A 183 -16.13 6.27 -24.06
N GLY A 184 -16.98 6.56 -23.08
CA GLY A 184 -17.31 5.63 -22.00
C GLY A 184 -16.33 5.55 -20.82
N LYS A 185 -15.29 6.41 -20.76
CA LYS A 185 -14.26 6.42 -19.69
C LYS A 185 -14.86 6.38 -18.28
N SER A 186 -15.64 7.39 -17.90
CA SER A 186 -16.17 7.50 -16.53
C SER A 186 -17.20 6.41 -16.21
N SER A 187 -17.97 5.94 -17.20
CA SER A 187 -18.87 4.79 -17.03
C SER A 187 -18.09 3.50 -16.74
N LEU A 188 -16.96 3.28 -17.43
CA LEU A 188 -16.07 2.15 -17.18
C LEU A 188 -15.41 2.25 -15.79
N SER A 189 -14.88 3.42 -15.44
CA SER A 189 -14.32 3.70 -14.11
C SER A 189 -15.32 3.39 -13.00
N ASN A 190 -16.55 3.90 -13.11
CA ASN A 190 -17.61 3.66 -12.13
C ASN A 190 -17.99 2.18 -12.01
N ARG A 191 -18.01 1.46 -13.13
CA ARG A 191 -18.26 0.01 -13.10
C ARG A 191 -17.15 -0.75 -12.38
N LEU A 192 -15.89 -0.47 -12.71
CA LEU A 192 -14.75 -1.12 -12.05
C LEU A 192 -14.73 -0.79 -10.54
N LEU A 193 -15.07 0.45 -10.17
CA LEU A 193 -15.23 0.84 -8.77
C LEU A 193 -16.31 0.01 -8.06
N GLY A 194 -17.45 -0.20 -8.71
CA GLY A 194 -18.58 -0.94 -8.13
C GLY A 194 -18.42 -2.47 -8.10
N ARG A 195 -17.43 -3.04 -8.81
CA ARG A 195 -17.27 -4.50 -8.92
C ARG A 195 -16.39 -5.10 -7.84
N GLU A 196 -15.42 -4.35 -7.31
CA GLU A 196 -14.48 -4.85 -6.29
C GLU A 196 -13.56 -3.77 -5.68
N ALA A 197 -13.90 -2.47 -5.73
CA ALA A 197 -13.02 -1.47 -5.12
C ALA A 197 -12.93 -1.67 -3.60
N SER A 198 -11.76 -2.06 -3.11
CA SER A 198 -11.37 -1.60 -1.78
C SER A 198 -11.14 -0.10 -1.91
N ILE A 199 -12.10 0.70 -1.46
CA ILE A 199 -11.84 2.11 -1.18
C ILE A 199 -10.85 2.13 -0.01
N VAL A 200 -9.56 2.01 -0.32
CA VAL A 200 -8.49 2.24 0.64
C VAL A 200 -8.36 3.75 0.73
N SER A 201 -8.89 4.32 1.81
CA SER A 201 -8.72 5.75 2.07
C SER A 201 -7.23 6.05 2.18
N ALA A 202 -6.71 6.93 1.33
CA ALA A 202 -5.43 7.56 1.58
C ALA A 202 -5.54 8.33 2.90
N HIS A 203 -4.65 8.06 3.84
CA HIS A 203 -4.46 8.95 4.97
C HIS A 203 -4.10 10.35 4.44
N ALA A 204 -4.67 11.38 5.08
CA ALA A 204 -4.71 12.74 4.58
C ALA A 204 -3.32 13.33 4.29
N GLY A 205 -3.08 13.74 3.03
CA GLY A 205 -1.88 14.50 2.68
C GLY A 205 -1.60 14.59 1.19
N THR A 206 -2.24 15.57 0.52
CA THR A 206 -1.84 16.18 -0.79
C THR A 206 -2.05 15.31 -2.04
N THR A 207 -2.52 15.77 -3.20
CA THR A 207 -2.81 17.11 -3.75
C THR A 207 -4.10 17.05 -4.59
N ARG A 208 -4.85 18.16 -4.60
CA ARG A 208 -5.86 18.46 -5.62
C ARG A 208 -5.15 18.45 -6.98
N ASP A 209 -5.44 17.47 -7.84
CA ASP A 209 -5.48 17.55 -9.32
C ASP A 209 -5.53 16.11 -9.91
N ALA A 210 -6.61 15.84 -10.67
CA ALA A 210 -7.17 14.54 -11.08
C ALA A 210 -7.69 13.61 -9.96
N VAL A 211 -8.89 13.08 -10.18
CA VAL A 211 -9.52 12.07 -9.31
C VAL A 211 -8.86 10.73 -9.59
N ALA A 212 -7.67 10.51 -9.03
CA ALA A 212 -7.06 9.19 -9.01
C ALA A 212 -7.90 8.29 -8.10
N SER A 213 -8.38 7.18 -8.66
CA SER A 213 -9.15 6.18 -7.91
C SER A 213 -8.31 4.93 -7.74
N ARG A 214 -8.29 4.34 -6.55
CA ARG A 214 -7.63 3.04 -6.34
C ARG A 214 -8.57 1.92 -6.79
N LEU A 215 -8.08 1.04 -7.67
CA LEU A 215 -8.84 -0.13 -8.15
C LEU A 215 -8.09 -1.43 -7.89
N ASP A 216 -8.84 -2.50 -7.58
CA ASP A 216 -8.34 -3.87 -7.63
C ASP A 216 -8.66 -4.44 -9.02
N LEU A 217 -7.62 -4.73 -9.80
CA LEU A 217 -7.69 -5.39 -11.09
C LEU A 217 -7.21 -6.84 -10.92
N ALA A 218 -8.15 -7.73 -10.59
CA ALA A 218 -7.91 -9.17 -10.47
C ALA A 218 -6.74 -9.54 -9.52
N GLY A 219 -6.67 -8.85 -8.38
CA GLY A 219 -5.71 -8.98 -7.29
C GLY A 219 -4.56 -7.97 -7.32
N LEU A 220 -4.43 -7.17 -8.39
CA LEU A 220 -3.44 -6.09 -8.52
C LEU A 220 -4.12 -4.75 -8.21
N SER A 221 -3.63 -4.06 -7.18
CA SER A 221 -4.03 -2.70 -6.88
C SER A 221 -3.37 -1.74 -7.87
N VAL A 222 -4.12 -0.80 -8.45
CA VAL A 222 -3.63 0.21 -9.40
C VAL A 222 -4.15 1.60 -9.08
N ASP A 223 -3.37 2.62 -9.44
CA ASP A 223 -3.85 4.00 -9.50
C ASP A 223 -4.54 4.24 -10.84
N TRP A 224 -5.87 4.33 -10.82
CA TRP A 224 -6.70 4.51 -12.00
C TRP A 224 -6.98 5.99 -12.27
N LEU A 225 -6.51 6.47 -13.41
CA LEU A 225 -6.55 7.88 -13.80
C LEU A 225 -7.51 8.06 -14.99
N ASP A 226 -8.64 8.72 -14.75
CA ASP A 226 -9.58 9.13 -15.80
C ASP A 226 -9.22 10.53 -16.29
N LEU A 227 -8.63 10.63 -17.49
CA LEU A 227 -8.33 11.93 -18.09
C LEU A 227 -9.60 12.58 -18.63
N PRO A 228 -9.77 13.92 -18.46
CA PRO A 228 -10.80 14.66 -19.17
C PRO A 228 -10.70 14.36 -20.67
N GLY A 229 -11.84 14.20 -21.35
CA GLY A 229 -11.84 13.83 -22.76
C GLY A 229 -11.00 14.79 -23.60
N PHE A 230 -9.98 14.26 -24.30
CA PHE A 230 -9.12 15.04 -25.18
C PHE A 230 -9.98 15.76 -26.22
N ARG A 231 -9.97 17.10 -26.22
CA ARG A 231 -10.59 17.87 -27.30
C ARG A 231 -9.55 18.08 -28.40
N THR A 232 -9.78 17.51 -29.57
CA THR A 232 -9.03 17.82 -30.78
C THR A 232 -9.82 18.84 -31.60
N GLY A 233 -9.55 20.13 -31.37
CA GLY A 233 -9.91 21.22 -32.27
C GLY A 233 -11.29 21.86 -32.06
N THR A 234 -11.28 23.16 -31.70
CA THR A 234 -12.08 24.21 -32.35
C THR A 234 -11.52 25.57 -31.97
N THR A 235 -11.47 26.46 -32.96
CA THR A 235 -10.97 27.84 -32.99
C THR A 235 -11.80 28.83 -32.16
N ASP A 236 -11.83 28.66 -30.84
CA ASP A 236 -12.30 29.68 -29.91
C ASP A 236 -11.33 29.76 -28.73
N ALA A 237 -11.15 30.96 -28.16
CA ALA A 237 -10.12 31.27 -27.17
C ALA A 237 -10.01 30.19 -26.08
N VAL A 238 -8.94 29.38 -26.16
CA VAL A 238 -8.65 28.32 -25.19
C VAL A 238 -8.52 28.97 -23.82
N SER A 239 -9.43 28.64 -22.91
CA SER A 239 -9.39 29.22 -21.57
C SER A 239 -8.13 28.73 -20.83
N THR A 240 -7.67 29.50 -19.85
CA THR A 240 -6.55 29.08 -18.97
C THR A 240 -6.81 27.73 -18.30
N SER A 241 -8.08 27.35 -18.09
CA SER A 241 -8.46 26.04 -17.55
C SER A 241 -8.31 24.89 -18.54
N GLU A 242 -8.58 25.11 -19.83
CA GLU A 242 -8.41 24.09 -20.88
C GLU A 242 -6.92 23.83 -21.15
N LEU A 243 -6.08 24.86 -21.20
CA LEU A 243 -4.62 24.70 -21.33
C LEU A 243 -4.03 23.90 -20.16
N ARG A 244 -4.49 24.16 -18.93
CA ARG A 244 -4.06 23.39 -17.75
C ARG A 244 -4.50 21.94 -17.81
N ALA A 245 -5.71 21.66 -18.31
CA ALA A 245 -6.21 20.29 -18.46
C ALA A 245 -5.39 19.50 -19.50
N ILE A 246 -5.02 20.12 -20.61
CA ILE A 246 -4.16 19.51 -21.64
C ILE A 246 -2.77 19.20 -21.08
N GLU A 247 -2.16 20.16 -20.37
CA GLU A 247 -0.83 19.95 -19.77
C GLU A 247 -0.87 18.86 -18.70
N LEU A 248 -1.87 18.85 -17.83
CA LEU A 248 -2.06 17.80 -16.83
C LEU A 248 -2.22 16.42 -17.48
N ALA A 249 -3.03 16.32 -18.53
CA ALA A 249 -3.22 15.08 -19.29
C ALA A 249 -1.92 14.59 -19.94
N ARG A 250 -1.10 15.52 -20.47
CA ARG A 250 0.21 15.20 -21.04
C ARG A 250 1.17 14.66 -19.98
N LEU A 251 1.24 15.30 -18.81
CA LEU A 251 2.07 14.84 -17.69
C LEU A 251 1.62 13.45 -17.19
N MET A 252 0.31 13.24 -17.04
CA MET A 252 -0.23 11.95 -16.61
C MET A 252 0.04 10.82 -17.61
N LEU A 253 -0.07 11.10 -18.92
CA LEU A 253 0.30 10.13 -19.96
C LEU A 253 1.80 9.81 -19.96
N ALA A 254 2.65 10.80 -19.67
CA ALA A 254 4.10 10.60 -19.61
C ALA A 254 4.49 9.71 -18.41
N ASP A 255 3.85 9.93 -17.27
CA ASP A 255 4.08 9.17 -16.03
C ASP A 255 3.30 7.84 -15.95
N ALA A 256 2.54 7.49 -16.98
CA ALA A 256 1.72 6.28 -16.98
C ALA A 256 2.57 5.01 -17.13
N ASP A 257 2.35 4.05 -16.24
CA ASP A 257 2.85 2.68 -16.40
C ASP A 257 2.10 1.92 -17.50
N TYR A 258 0.80 2.23 -17.67
CA TYR A 258 -0.07 1.59 -18.65
C TYR A 258 -1.12 2.57 -19.18
N VAL A 259 -1.25 2.65 -20.51
CA VAL A 259 -2.20 3.53 -21.20
C VAL A 259 -3.25 2.72 -21.94
N VAL A 260 -4.51 2.91 -21.57
CA VAL A 260 -5.66 2.33 -22.25
C VAL A 260 -6.29 3.39 -23.14
N ALA A 261 -6.17 3.24 -24.45
CA ALA A 261 -6.90 4.05 -25.43
C ALA A 261 -8.32 3.52 -25.57
N LEU A 262 -9.30 4.42 -25.56
CA LEU A 262 -10.72 4.08 -25.67
C LEU A 262 -11.30 4.61 -26.98
N ALA A 263 -12.03 3.73 -27.68
CA ALA A 263 -12.96 4.10 -28.74
C ALA A 263 -14.36 3.57 -28.41
N ALA A 264 -15.35 4.10 -29.10
CA ALA A 264 -16.75 3.69 -29.04
C ALA A 264 -17.36 3.81 -30.45
N PRO A 265 -18.59 3.31 -30.70
CA PRO A 265 -19.23 3.46 -32.00
C PRO A 265 -19.31 4.91 -32.48
N ASP A 266 -19.50 5.84 -31.54
CA ASP A 266 -19.67 7.28 -31.73
C ASP A 266 -18.41 8.11 -31.35
N ALA A 267 -17.31 7.45 -30.99
CA ALA A 267 -16.09 8.12 -30.55
C ALA A 267 -14.83 7.42 -31.12
N PRO A 268 -14.08 8.06 -32.03
CA PRO A 268 -12.84 7.47 -32.57
C PRO A 268 -11.73 7.38 -31.53
N TRP A 269 -10.66 6.66 -31.90
CA TRP A 269 -9.44 6.57 -31.10
C TRP A 269 -8.82 7.95 -30.84
N PRO A 270 -8.34 8.24 -29.61
CA PRO A 270 -7.68 9.49 -29.31
C PRO A 270 -6.30 9.57 -29.98
N ILE A 271 -5.85 10.79 -30.27
CA ILE A 271 -4.45 11.06 -30.65
C ILE A 271 -3.64 11.23 -29.37
N LEU A 272 -2.63 10.38 -29.17
CA LEU A 272 -1.82 10.33 -27.96
C LEU A 272 -0.36 10.70 -28.27
N SER A 273 0.33 11.24 -27.26
CA SER A 273 1.76 11.57 -27.35
C SER A 273 2.68 10.34 -27.30
N ARG A 274 2.13 9.17 -26.95
CA ARG A 274 2.79 7.86 -26.97
C ARG A 274 1.83 6.80 -27.50
N ALA A 275 2.37 5.65 -27.89
CA ALA A 275 1.54 4.49 -28.19
C ALA A 275 0.75 4.05 -26.94
N ALA A 276 -0.51 3.65 -27.16
CA ALA A 276 -1.30 3.00 -26.13
C ALA A 276 -0.82 1.57 -25.92
N ASP A 277 -0.88 1.11 -24.68
CA ASP A 277 -0.54 -0.27 -24.30
C ASP A 277 -1.74 -1.21 -24.51
N LEU A 278 -2.96 -0.67 -24.58
CA LEU A 278 -4.18 -1.39 -24.92
C LEU A 278 -5.19 -0.50 -25.68
N LYS A 279 -5.70 -0.99 -26.81
CA LYS A 279 -6.85 -0.42 -27.52
C LYS A 279 -8.15 -1.10 -27.10
N LEU A 280 -8.95 -0.39 -26.30
CA LEU A 280 -10.20 -0.85 -25.73
C LEU A 280 -11.41 -0.25 -26.45
N PHE A 281 -12.28 -1.10 -27.00
CA PHE A 281 -13.56 -0.66 -27.57
C PHE A 281 -14.68 -0.77 -26.55
N THR A 282 -15.35 0.34 -26.28
CA THR A 282 -16.43 0.44 -25.29
C THR A 282 -17.81 0.43 -25.95
N LYS A 283 -18.86 0.27 -25.14
CA LYS A 283 -20.27 0.24 -25.58
C LYS A 283 -20.53 -0.86 -26.62
N CYS A 284 -19.87 -2.02 -26.47
CA CYS A 284 -20.02 -3.14 -27.39
C CYS A 284 -21.42 -3.78 -27.37
N ASP A 285 -22.25 -3.41 -26.39
CA ASP A 285 -23.65 -3.79 -26.24
C ASP A 285 -24.61 -3.08 -27.19
N LEU A 286 -24.19 -1.99 -27.84
CA LEU A 286 -25.04 -1.27 -28.78
C LEU A 286 -25.21 -2.02 -30.10
N ASP A 287 -26.40 -1.93 -30.69
CA ASP A 287 -26.67 -2.48 -32.02
C ASP A 287 -25.73 -1.86 -33.05
N GLY A 288 -25.10 -2.71 -33.88
CA GLY A 288 -24.13 -2.25 -34.89
C GLY A 288 -22.75 -1.88 -34.34
N ALA A 289 -22.51 -1.94 -33.01
CA ALA A 289 -21.29 -1.45 -32.40
C ALA A 289 -20.03 -2.13 -32.92
N ARG A 290 -20.06 -3.46 -33.05
CA ARG A 290 -18.92 -4.26 -33.51
C ARG A 290 -18.65 -4.10 -35.02
N GLN A 291 -19.59 -3.53 -35.76
CA GLN A 291 -19.45 -3.19 -37.17
C GLN A 291 -18.92 -1.76 -37.38
N SER A 292 -18.74 -0.97 -36.31
CA SER A 292 -18.12 0.35 -36.36
C SER A 292 -16.70 0.27 -36.96
N PRO A 293 -16.27 1.26 -37.77
CA PRO A 293 -14.90 1.32 -38.27
C PRO A 293 -13.83 1.23 -37.16
N HIS A 294 -14.13 1.76 -35.97
CA HIS A 294 -13.17 1.78 -34.86
C HIS A 294 -13.06 0.42 -34.13
N ALA A 295 -14.01 -0.50 -34.34
CA ALA A 295 -13.99 -1.82 -33.72
C ALA A 295 -12.92 -2.75 -34.32
N GLN A 296 -12.47 -2.48 -35.55
CA GLN A 296 -11.52 -3.35 -36.25
C GLN A 296 -10.12 -3.33 -35.61
N ASP A 297 -9.71 -2.18 -35.09
CA ASP A 297 -8.40 -1.97 -34.45
C ASP A 297 -8.42 -2.25 -32.94
N ALA A 298 -9.54 -2.74 -32.41
CA ALA A 298 -9.70 -2.99 -30.98
C ALA A 298 -9.11 -4.34 -30.57
N GLU A 299 -8.40 -4.35 -29.45
CA GLU A 299 -7.83 -5.57 -28.87
C GLU A 299 -8.81 -6.23 -27.90
N LEU A 300 -9.62 -5.43 -27.20
CA LEU A 300 -10.66 -5.89 -26.28
C LEU A 300 -11.95 -5.08 -26.44
N PHE A 301 -13.06 -5.72 -26.06
CA PHE A 301 -14.40 -5.14 -26.10
C PHE A 301 -14.99 -5.14 -24.69
N VAL A 302 -15.60 -4.03 -24.29
CA VAL A 302 -16.29 -3.92 -23.00
C VAL A 302 -17.63 -3.22 -23.09
N SER A 303 -18.52 -3.61 -22.20
CA SER A 303 -19.75 -2.88 -21.92
C SER A 303 -19.80 -2.47 -20.45
N SER A 304 -19.82 -1.15 -20.23
CA SER A 304 -20.10 -0.56 -18.92
C SER A 304 -21.58 -0.60 -18.53
N THR A 305 -22.45 -1.15 -19.39
CA THR A 305 -23.87 -1.41 -19.09
C THR A 305 -24.15 -2.88 -18.75
N THR A 306 -23.61 -3.85 -19.49
CA THR A 306 -23.89 -5.29 -19.30
C THR A 306 -22.87 -6.01 -18.41
N GLY A 307 -21.61 -5.59 -18.47
CA GLY A 307 -20.49 -6.11 -17.67
C GLY A 307 -19.57 -7.00 -18.50
N GLU A 308 -19.95 -7.19 -19.77
CA GLU A 308 -19.19 -7.91 -20.77
C GLU A 308 -17.76 -7.36 -20.87
N GLY A 309 -16.78 -8.27 -20.87
CA GLY A 309 -15.37 -7.97 -21.07
C GLY A 309 -14.65 -7.28 -19.90
N VAL A 310 -15.35 -6.82 -18.87
CA VAL A 310 -14.73 -6.06 -17.77
C VAL A 310 -13.74 -6.91 -16.97
N ASP A 311 -14.04 -8.18 -16.70
CA ASP A 311 -13.13 -9.07 -15.96
C ASP A 311 -11.93 -9.49 -16.82
N ALA A 312 -12.14 -9.63 -18.14
CA ALA A 312 -11.10 -9.87 -19.11
C ALA A 312 -10.16 -8.65 -19.21
N LEU A 313 -10.70 -7.43 -19.19
CA LEU A 313 -9.92 -6.19 -19.12
C LEU A 313 -9.05 -6.14 -17.86
N ALA A 314 -9.64 -6.37 -16.68
CA ALA A 314 -8.90 -6.37 -15.41
C ALA A 314 -7.76 -7.40 -15.43
N THR A 315 -8.03 -8.61 -15.92
CA THR A 315 -7.05 -9.69 -16.07
C THR A 315 -5.94 -9.31 -17.06
N HIS A 316 -6.30 -8.74 -18.21
CA HIS A 316 -5.35 -8.34 -19.24
C HIS A 316 -4.39 -7.26 -18.73
N ILE A 317 -4.91 -6.21 -18.09
CA ILE A 317 -4.07 -5.13 -17.53
C ILE A 317 -3.13 -5.69 -16.46
N ARG A 318 -3.63 -6.54 -15.55
CA ARG A 318 -2.81 -7.20 -14.54
C ARG A 318 -1.68 -8.00 -15.18
N ASP A 319 -1.98 -8.85 -16.15
CA ASP A 319 -0.99 -9.76 -16.74
C ASP A 319 0.02 -8.99 -17.63
N ALA A 320 -0.36 -7.85 -18.21
CA ALA A 320 0.59 -6.97 -18.88
C ALA A 320 1.55 -6.29 -17.90
N LEU A 321 1.06 -5.86 -16.74
CA LEU A 321 1.86 -5.15 -15.73
C LEU A 321 2.70 -6.09 -14.85
N VAL A 322 2.14 -7.25 -14.50
CA VAL A 322 2.72 -8.27 -13.63
C VAL A 322 2.44 -9.67 -14.24
N PRO A 323 3.28 -10.09 -15.19
CA PRO A 323 3.07 -11.31 -15.96
C PRO A 323 2.88 -12.58 -15.12
N PRO A 324 2.05 -13.53 -15.58
CA PRO A 324 1.79 -14.78 -14.84
C PRO A 324 3.07 -15.59 -14.60
N GLU A 325 4.03 -15.60 -15.52
CA GLU A 325 5.32 -16.27 -15.38
C GLU A 325 6.17 -15.68 -14.23
N ASP A 326 6.09 -14.36 -14.02
CA ASP A 326 6.79 -13.71 -12.93
C ASP A 326 6.18 -14.07 -11.58
N ARG A 327 4.85 -14.11 -11.51
CA ARG A 327 4.07 -14.48 -10.32
C ARG A 327 4.22 -15.97 -9.99
N ALA A 328 4.37 -16.82 -11.00
CA ALA A 328 4.55 -18.26 -10.83
C ALA A 328 6.02 -18.65 -10.54
N SER A 329 6.98 -17.76 -10.81
CA SER A 329 8.40 -18.05 -10.64
C SER A 329 8.78 -18.25 -9.16
N ASN A 330 9.63 -19.25 -8.92
CA ASN A 330 10.24 -19.54 -7.62
C ASN A 330 11.58 -18.84 -7.40
N ALA A 331 12.07 -18.07 -8.37
CA ALA A 331 13.30 -17.32 -8.21
C ALA A 331 13.13 -16.16 -7.18
N PRO A 332 14.20 -15.73 -6.51
CA PRO A 332 14.17 -14.68 -5.49
C PRO A 332 13.71 -13.34 -6.08
N TRP A 333 12.80 -12.65 -5.39
CA TRP A 333 12.33 -11.32 -5.75
C TRP A 333 13.07 -10.29 -4.89
N VAL A 334 13.71 -9.32 -5.54
CA VAL A 334 14.34 -8.16 -4.88
C VAL A 334 13.29 -7.07 -4.66
N PHE A 335 12.59 -7.16 -3.53
CA PHE A 335 11.49 -6.25 -3.17
C PHE A 335 11.93 -5.04 -2.32
N ASP A 336 13.16 -5.05 -1.80
CA ASP A 336 13.81 -3.94 -1.12
C ASP A 336 15.31 -3.98 -1.45
N LEU A 337 15.85 -2.89 -2.00
CA LEU A 337 17.26 -2.84 -2.43
C LEU A 337 18.25 -2.91 -1.25
N ARG A 338 17.82 -2.61 -0.03
CA ARG A 338 18.67 -2.74 1.16
C ARG A 338 19.04 -4.20 1.46
N LEU A 339 18.29 -5.17 0.92
CA LEU A 339 18.60 -6.60 1.00
C LEU A 339 19.70 -7.04 0.02
N ALA A 340 19.93 -6.28 -1.05
CA ALA A 340 20.90 -6.59 -2.10
C ALA A 340 21.59 -5.31 -2.62
N PRO A 341 22.33 -4.58 -1.75
CA PRO A 341 22.95 -3.31 -2.10
C PRO A 341 23.96 -3.42 -3.25
N GLU A 342 24.54 -4.60 -3.47
CA GLU A 342 25.40 -4.90 -4.62
C GLU A 342 24.68 -4.92 -5.98
N LEU A 343 23.35 -4.95 -5.97
CA LEU A 343 22.50 -4.93 -7.17
C LEU A 343 21.84 -3.56 -7.42
N ALA A 344 22.09 -2.57 -6.54
CA ALA A 344 21.53 -1.23 -6.61
C ALA A 344 22.14 -0.35 -7.71
#